data_AF-A0A0C6FCV7-F1
#
_entry.id   AF-A0A0C6FCV7-F1
#
_cell.length_a   1.000
_cell.length_b   1.000
_cell.length_c   1.000
_cell.angle_alpha   90.00
_cell.angle_beta   90.00
_cell.angle_gamma   90.00
#
_symmetry.space_group_name_H-M   'P 1'
#
loop_
_entity.id
_entity.type
_entity.pdbx_description
1 polymer ?
#
loop_
_entity_poly.entity_id
_entity_poly.type
_entity_poly.pdbx_seq_one_letter_code
_entity_poly.pdbx_strand_id
1 'polypeptide(L)'
;MPSPSPLSPLSRSDQINQLIGGYGYIAMELVAEGWTPYLLVLKFQHLGGRRDTVLAQMKREAERAHGWLCERVWRNAKAPSRRPWMPCWILVPDFPVAKRAKVRLRELVPNDGLHLQGVAVMPPGGRLREPLDEHLGERGARYCPRGGPLTSITATPIVAGDVAYVNTYNFKAVPRGRASFDDVLVLPLSSAELDSKPRRAADPWRHPVFVRD
;
A
#
# COMPACT_ATOMS: atom_id res chain seq x y z
N MET A 1 -40.52 -20.82 11.95
CA MET A 1 -39.90 -19.48 11.86
C MET A 1 -38.66 -19.62 10.98
N PRO A 2 -38.63 -19.13 9.74
CA PRO A 2 -37.40 -19.18 8.97
C PRO A 2 -36.45 -18.10 9.49
N SER A 3 -35.24 -18.51 9.86
CA SER A 3 -34.13 -17.62 10.22
C SER A 3 -33.81 -16.67 9.06
N PRO A 4 -33.53 -15.38 9.30
CA PRO A 4 -33.09 -14.49 8.24
C PRO A 4 -31.67 -14.88 7.79
N SER A 5 -31.54 -15.28 6.52
CA SER A 5 -30.26 -15.44 5.83
C SER A 5 -29.53 -14.10 5.77
N PRO A 6 -28.29 -13.94 6.29
CA PRO A 6 -27.63 -12.66 6.29
C PRO A 6 -26.53 -12.61 5.24
N LEU A 7 -26.87 -12.66 3.95
CA LEU A 7 -25.97 -12.21 2.87
C LEU A 7 -26.81 -11.75 1.67
N SER A 8 -27.53 -10.64 1.86
CA SER A 8 -27.85 -9.78 0.71
C SER A 8 -26.52 -9.39 0.05
N PRO A 9 -26.34 -9.51 -1.28
CA PRO A 9 -25.11 -9.06 -1.91
C PRO A 9 -25.02 -7.55 -1.71
N LEU A 10 -24.12 -7.13 -0.82
CA LEU A 10 -23.82 -5.73 -0.54
C LEU A 10 -23.63 -4.99 -1.86
N SER A 11 -24.12 -3.76 -1.96
CA SER A 11 -23.86 -2.95 -3.15
C SER A 11 -22.34 -2.82 -3.36
N ARG A 12 -21.89 -2.65 -4.60
CA ARG A 12 -20.45 -2.49 -4.89
C ARG A 12 -19.83 -1.38 -4.03
N SER A 13 -20.58 -0.30 -3.78
CA SER A 13 -20.18 0.80 -2.90
C SER A 13 -20.03 0.35 -1.44
N ASP A 14 -20.94 -0.48 -0.93
CA ASP A 14 -20.87 -1.00 0.44
C ASP A 14 -19.72 -2.00 0.62
N GLN A 15 -19.47 -2.85 -0.38
CA GLN A 15 -18.28 -3.72 -0.40
C GLN A 15 -17.00 -2.89 -0.38
N ILE A 16 -16.96 -1.80 -1.17
CA ILE A 16 -15.82 -0.88 -1.17
C ILE A 16 -15.64 -0.20 0.19
N ASN A 17 -16.71 0.29 0.79
CA ASN A 17 -16.65 0.95 2.08
C ASN A 17 -16.24 0.00 3.21
N GLN A 18 -16.74 -1.24 3.20
CA GLN A 18 -16.34 -2.27 4.17
C GLN A 18 -14.87 -2.65 4.04
N LEU A 19 -14.33 -2.80 2.82
CA LEU A 19 -12.93 -3.14 2.60
C LEU A 19 -11.99 -1.98 2.95
N ILE A 20 -12.34 -0.75 2.58
CA ILE A 20 -11.61 0.46 3.00
C ILE A 20 -11.63 0.59 4.52
N GLY A 21 -12.79 0.34 5.13
CA GLY A 21 -12.96 0.25 6.57
C GLY A 21 -12.04 -0.82 7.19
N GLY A 22 -11.97 -2.00 6.59
CA GLY A 22 -11.14 -3.12 7.05
C GLY A 22 -9.63 -2.81 7.01
N TYR A 23 -9.13 -2.21 5.93
CA TYR A 23 -7.73 -1.78 5.90
C TYR A 23 -7.44 -0.65 6.90
N GLY A 24 -8.38 0.27 7.09
CA GLY A 24 -8.27 1.30 8.12
C GLY A 24 -8.26 0.74 9.53
N TYR A 25 -9.04 -0.33 9.76
CA TYR A 25 -9.15 -0.99 11.04
C TYR A 25 -7.81 -1.56 11.52
N ILE A 26 -7.02 -2.17 10.63
CA ILE A 26 -5.66 -2.65 10.95
C ILE A 26 -4.80 -1.52 11.53
N ALA A 27 -4.79 -0.36 10.87
CA ALA A 27 -3.99 0.77 11.33
C ALA A 27 -4.52 1.33 12.66
N MET A 28 -5.85 1.38 12.85
CA MET A 28 -6.47 1.86 14.09
C MET A 28 -6.16 0.94 15.27
N GLU A 29 -6.20 -0.38 15.11
CA GLU A 29 -5.85 -1.34 16.17
C GLU A 29 -4.40 -1.17 16.61
N LEU A 30 -3.46 -1.10 15.66
CA LEU A 30 -2.04 -0.88 15.98
C LEU A 30 -1.82 0.45 16.71
N VAL A 31 -2.50 1.52 16.29
CA VAL A 31 -2.40 2.83 16.97
C VAL A 31 -2.98 2.76 18.39
N ALA A 32 -4.09 2.04 18.59
CA ALA A 32 -4.66 1.80 19.92
C ALA A 32 -3.69 0.98 20.82
N GLU A 33 -2.87 0.12 20.24
CA GLU A 33 -1.77 -0.61 20.91
C GLU A 33 -0.50 0.24 21.15
N GLY A 34 -0.54 1.53 20.83
CA GLY A 34 0.56 2.47 21.08
C GLY A 34 1.58 2.58 19.94
N TRP A 35 1.22 2.16 18.73
CA TRP A 35 2.04 2.39 17.54
C TRP A 35 1.83 3.80 16.97
N THR A 36 2.84 4.33 16.28
CA THR A 36 2.81 5.71 15.76
C THR A 36 2.44 5.76 14.28
N PRO A 37 1.35 6.45 13.89
CA PRO A 37 0.90 6.52 12.50
C PRO A 37 1.51 7.68 11.71
N TYR A 38 1.74 7.44 10.43
CA TYR A 38 2.28 8.40 9.46
C TYR A 38 1.57 8.27 8.11
N LEU A 39 1.38 9.40 7.43
CA LEU A 39 1.06 9.44 6.02
C LEU A 39 2.36 9.19 5.25
N LEU A 40 2.43 8.07 4.54
CA LEU A 40 3.58 7.69 3.74
C LEU A 40 3.31 7.96 2.26
N VAL A 41 4.25 8.61 1.58
CA VAL A 41 4.20 8.90 0.14
C VAL A 41 5.49 8.45 -0.51
N LEU A 42 5.36 7.58 -1.52
CA LEU A 42 6.44 7.14 -2.39
C LEU A 42 6.21 7.73 -3.77
N LYS A 43 7.16 8.53 -4.26
CA LYS A 43 7.13 9.13 -5.59
C LYS A 43 8.02 8.35 -6.54
N PHE A 44 7.51 8.12 -7.75
CA PHE A 44 8.22 7.40 -8.79
C PHE A 44 8.55 8.33 -9.95
N GLN A 45 9.69 8.08 -10.61
CA GLN A 45 9.89 8.61 -11.95
C GLN A 45 8.87 8.03 -12.91
N HIS A 46 8.76 8.59 -14.11
CA HIS A 46 7.89 8.02 -15.13
C HIS A 46 8.30 6.58 -15.45
N LEU A 47 7.34 5.67 -15.35
CA LEU A 47 7.49 4.26 -15.68
C LEU A 47 6.70 3.98 -16.96
N GLY A 48 7.40 3.59 -18.01
CA GLY A 48 6.77 3.22 -19.28
C GLY A 48 6.21 1.80 -19.24
N GLY A 49 5.11 1.57 -19.96
CA GLY A 49 4.56 0.23 -20.20
C GLY A 49 3.11 0.07 -19.78
N ARG A 50 2.66 -1.19 -19.71
CA ARG A 50 1.29 -1.54 -19.28
C ARG A 50 1.10 -1.20 -17.81
N ARG A 51 -0.11 -0.77 -17.44
CA ARG A 51 -0.49 -0.41 -16.06
C ARG A 51 -0.03 -1.44 -15.04
N ASP A 52 -0.28 -2.73 -15.30
CA ASP A 52 0.05 -3.80 -14.36
C ASP A 52 1.57 -3.96 -14.18
N THR A 53 2.34 -3.76 -15.24
CA THR A 53 3.81 -3.76 -15.20
C THR A 53 4.33 -2.61 -14.34
N VAL A 54 3.76 -1.42 -14.54
CA VAL A 54 4.07 -0.21 -13.75
C VAL A 54 3.74 -0.42 -12.28
N LEU A 55 2.55 -0.92 -11.97
CA LEU A 55 2.11 -1.21 -10.61
C LEU A 55 3.00 -2.26 -9.93
N ALA A 56 3.33 -3.35 -10.63
CA ALA A 56 4.21 -4.37 -10.10
C ALA A 56 5.62 -3.81 -9.80
N GLN A 57 6.11 -2.89 -10.63
CA GLN A 57 7.38 -2.20 -10.36
C GLN A 57 7.29 -1.28 -9.13
N MET A 58 6.20 -0.52 -9.00
CA MET A 58 5.97 0.33 -7.82
C MET A 58 5.90 -0.49 -6.53
N LYS A 59 5.18 -1.61 -6.53
CA LYS A 59 5.05 -2.51 -5.37
C LYS A 59 6.40 -3.13 -4.98
N ARG A 60 7.19 -3.60 -5.95
CA ARG A 60 8.55 -4.14 -5.69
C ARG A 60 9.46 -3.12 -5.01
N GLU A 61 9.41 -1.86 -5.40
CA GLU A 61 10.22 -0.83 -4.75
C GLU A 61 9.72 -0.49 -3.35
N ALA A 62 8.41 -0.47 -3.14
CA ALA A 62 7.83 -0.29 -1.81
C ALA A 62 8.25 -1.44 -0.87
N GLU A 63 8.16 -2.68 -1.32
CA GLU A 63 8.65 -3.86 -0.59
C GLU A 63 10.14 -3.77 -0.26
N ARG A 64 10.97 -3.35 -1.23
CA ARG A 64 12.42 -3.16 -1.01
C ARG A 64 12.69 -2.07 0.04
N ALA A 65 12.03 -0.92 -0.07
CA ALA A 65 12.18 0.18 0.87
C ALA A 65 11.69 -0.21 2.27
N HIS A 66 10.56 -0.92 2.37
CA HIS A 66 10.02 -1.46 3.61
C HIS A 66 10.98 -2.45 4.26
N GLY A 67 11.52 -3.40 3.51
CA GLY A 67 12.51 -4.35 4.00
C GLY A 67 13.75 -3.66 4.58
N TRP A 68 14.23 -2.60 3.90
CA TRP A 68 15.30 -1.76 4.41
C TRP A 68 14.94 -1.04 5.71
N LEU A 69 13.71 -0.50 5.82
CA LEU A 69 13.26 0.16 7.04
C LEU A 69 13.19 -0.85 8.19
N CYS A 70 12.66 -2.05 7.94
CA CYS A 70 12.57 -3.12 8.93
C CYS A 70 13.94 -3.46 9.54
N GLU A 71 14.99 -3.53 8.73
CA GLU A 71 16.37 -3.78 9.19
C GLU A 71 16.95 -2.63 10.04
N ARG A 72 16.42 -1.41 9.90
CA ARG A 72 16.76 -0.26 10.75
C ARG A 72 15.99 -0.27 12.06
N VAL A 73 14.73 -0.65 12.03
CA VAL A 73 13.88 -0.75 13.21
C VAL A 73 14.33 -1.91 14.11
N TRP A 74 14.64 -3.08 13.54
CA TRP A 74 14.97 -4.27 14.33
C TRP A 74 16.28 -4.93 13.92
N ARG A 75 17.06 -5.36 14.91
CA ARG A 75 18.14 -6.32 14.67
C ARG A 75 17.52 -7.66 14.28
N ASN A 76 18.04 -8.30 13.24
CA ASN A 76 17.53 -9.56 12.70
C ASN A 76 16.03 -9.48 12.33
N ALA A 77 15.65 -8.45 11.57
CA ALA A 77 14.26 -8.19 11.18
C ALA A 77 13.53 -9.39 10.54
N LYS A 78 14.27 -10.32 9.93
CA LYS A 78 13.73 -11.53 9.29
C LYS A 78 13.36 -12.66 10.28
N ALA A 79 13.65 -12.51 11.56
CA ALA A 79 13.31 -13.53 12.56
C ALA A 79 11.78 -13.64 12.73
N PRO A 80 11.21 -14.86 12.85
CA PRO A 80 9.76 -15.05 13.01
C PRO A 80 9.16 -14.27 14.19
N SER A 81 9.89 -14.18 15.30
CA SER A 81 9.48 -13.44 16.50
C SER A 81 9.38 -11.92 16.29
N ARG A 82 10.00 -11.39 15.23
CA ARG A 82 9.96 -9.96 14.90
C ARG A 82 8.80 -9.61 13.97
N ARG A 83 8.18 -10.59 13.31
CA ARG A 83 7.12 -10.37 12.34
C ARG A 83 5.93 -9.55 12.88
N PRO A 84 5.40 -9.81 14.09
CA PRO A 84 4.31 -9.00 14.65
C PRO A 84 4.71 -7.56 14.94
N TRP A 85 6.01 -7.28 15.01
CA TRP A 85 6.58 -5.98 15.37
C TRP A 85 7.14 -5.24 14.15
N MET A 86 6.94 -5.73 12.92
CA MET A 86 7.39 -5.00 11.74
C MET A 86 6.54 -3.75 11.50
N PRO A 87 7.12 -2.64 11.00
CA PRO A 87 6.34 -1.53 10.47
C PRO A 87 5.22 -2.02 9.55
N CYS A 88 4.00 -1.53 9.74
CA CYS A 88 2.88 -1.88 8.88
C CYS A 88 2.67 -0.77 7.84
N TRP A 89 2.70 -1.09 6.54
CA TRP A 89 2.39 -0.13 5.48
C TRP A 89 1.14 -0.58 4.73
N ILE A 90 0.19 0.32 4.53
CA ILE A 90 -1.04 0.10 3.77
C ILE A 90 -1.08 1.16 2.68
N LEU A 91 -0.71 0.79 1.46
CA LEU A 91 -0.47 1.72 0.34
C LEU A 91 -1.42 1.47 -0.83
N VAL A 92 -1.82 2.56 -1.47
CA VAL A 92 -2.70 2.57 -2.65
C VAL A 92 -2.01 3.38 -3.75
N PRO A 93 -2.07 2.93 -5.02
CA PRO A 93 -1.58 3.73 -6.13
C PRO A 93 -2.49 4.93 -6.38
N ASP A 94 -1.90 6.12 -6.39
CA ASP A 94 -2.52 7.34 -6.91
C ASP A 94 -1.99 7.58 -8.33
N PHE A 95 -2.91 7.74 -9.28
CA PHE A 95 -2.60 8.00 -10.69
C PHE A 95 -2.94 9.44 -11.04
N PRO A 96 -2.13 10.14 -11.86
CA PRO A 96 -2.39 11.54 -12.19
C PRO A 96 -3.70 11.70 -12.96
N VAL A 97 -4.44 12.76 -12.64
CA VAL A 97 -5.65 13.17 -13.36
C VAL A 97 -5.24 13.98 -14.59
N ALA A 98 -5.71 13.58 -15.78
CA ALA A 98 -5.64 14.43 -16.97
C ALA A 98 -6.41 15.73 -16.70
N LYS A 99 -5.70 16.83 -16.45
CA LYS A 99 -6.32 18.15 -16.34
C LYS A 99 -6.84 18.53 -17.74
N ARG A 100 -8.14 18.79 -17.87
CA ARG A 100 -8.81 19.24 -19.11
C ARG A 100 -8.43 20.67 -19.52
N ALA A 101 -7.16 21.06 -19.39
CA ALA A 101 -6.66 22.30 -19.95
C ALA A 101 -6.16 22.04 -21.36
N LYS A 102 -6.56 22.87 -22.33
CA LYS A 102 -5.99 22.89 -23.70
C LYS A 102 -4.54 23.35 -23.61
N VAL A 103 -3.64 22.44 -23.28
CA VAL A 103 -2.19 22.68 -23.24
C VAL A 103 -1.56 21.97 -24.43
N ARG A 104 -0.55 22.59 -25.05
CA ARG A 104 0.08 22.12 -26.29
C ARG A 104 0.65 20.71 -26.06
N LEU A 105 0.46 19.79 -27.01
CA LEU A 105 0.89 18.37 -26.93
C LEU A 105 2.37 18.15 -26.53
N ARG A 106 3.24 19.14 -26.76
CA ARG A 106 4.66 19.12 -26.36
C ARG A 106 4.95 19.45 -24.90
N GLU A 107 3.96 19.99 -24.18
CA GLU A 107 3.99 20.26 -22.73
C GLU A 107 3.28 19.15 -21.93
N LEU A 108 2.64 18.19 -22.62
CA LEU A 108 2.19 16.91 -22.08
C LEU A 108 3.38 15.94 -21.97
N VAL A 109 4.46 16.34 -21.30
CA VAL A 109 5.39 15.34 -20.76
C VAL A 109 4.65 14.71 -19.58
N PRO A 110 4.27 13.42 -19.61
CA PRO A 110 3.56 12.77 -18.52
C PRO A 110 4.53 12.43 -17.38
N ASN A 111 5.24 13.43 -16.85
CA ASN A 111 6.05 13.29 -15.65
C ASN A 111 5.28 13.94 -14.47
N ASP A 112 5.30 13.27 -13.31
CA ASP A 112 4.81 13.70 -11.99
C ASP A 112 3.42 13.23 -11.52
N GLY A 113 3.15 11.92 -11.49
CA GLY A 113 1.92 11.48 -10.81
C GLY A 113 1.80 10.05 -10.33
N LEU A 114 2.74 9.16 -10.63
CA LEU A 114 2.69 7.80 -10.10
C LEU A 114 3.18 7.82 -8.65
N HIS A 115 2.25 7.64 -7.73
CA HIS A 115 2.52 7.60 -6.31
C HIS A 115 1.99 6.31 -5.71
N LEU A 116 2.72 5.75 -4.76
CA LEU A 116 2.08 4.93 -3.73
C LEU A 116 1.89 5.83 -2.51
N GLN A 117 0.66 5.95 -2.04
CA GLN A 117 0.34 6.72 -0.85
C GLN A 117 -0.50 5.89 0.09
N GLY A 118 -0.30 6.08 1.39
CA GLY A 118 -1.12 5.42 2.37
C GLY A 118 -0.66 5.63 3.79
N VAL A 119 -1.06 4.73 4.68
CA VAL A 119 -0.72 4.80 6.10
C VAL A 119 0.47 3.89 6.37
N ALA A 120 1.47 4.42 7.06
CA ALA A 120 2.52 3.64 7.71
C ALA A 120 2.34 3.72 9.22
N VAL A 121 2.40 2.60 9.91
CA VAL A 121 2.26 2.51 11.36
C VAL A 121 3.54 1.89 11.91
N MET A 122 4.20 2.62 12.81
CA MET A 122 5.53 2.28 13.33
C MET A 122 5.44 1.66 14.73
N PRO A 123 6.14 0.55 14.99
CA PRO A 123 6.08 -0.15 16.26
C PRO A 123 6.79 0.63 17.39
N PRO A 124 6.33 0.50 18.63
CA PRO A 124 7.09 0.97 19.80
C PRO A 124 8.34 0.11 20.02
N GLY A 125 9.33 0.67 20.72
CA GLY A 125 10.50 -0.08 21.21
C GLY A 125 11.53 -0.51 20.14
N GLY A 126 11.40 -0.01 18.92
CA GLY A 126 12.38 -0.20 17.85
C GLY A 126 13.72 0.51 18.13
N ARG A 127 14.70 0.26 17.27
CA ARG A 127 16.05 0.87 17.34
C ARG A 127 16.14 2.26 16.70
N LEU A 128 15.12 2.64 15.92
CA LEU A 128 14.99 3.99 15.38
C LEU A 128 14.82 4.95 16.57
N ARG A 129 15.70 5.94 16.72
CA ARG A 129 15.65 6.87 17.86
C ARG A 129 14.85 8.13 17.53
N GLU A 130 14.84 8.45 16.25
CA GLU A 130 14.09 9.53 15.64
C GLU A 130 12.70 9.04 15.17
N PRO A 131 11.68 9.91 15.11
CA PRO A 131 10.44 9.69 14.37
C PRO A 131 10.66 9.32 12.89
N LEU A 132 9.69 8.65 12.26
CA LEU A 132 9.82 8.20 10.86
C LEU A 132 9.96 9.36 9.87
N ASP A 133 9.24 10.47 10.09
CA ASP A 133 9.30 11.68 9.27
C ASP A 133 10.68 12.33 9.33
N GLU A 134 11.27 12.46 10.52
CA GLU A 134 12.65 12.93 10.68
C GLU A 134 13.64 11.98 10.02
N HIS A 135 13.49 10.66 10.25
CA HIS A 135 14.35 9.64 9.65
C HIS A 135 14.36 9.72 8.11
N LEU A 136 13.18 9.80 7.50
CA LEU A 136 13.05 9.87 6.05
C LEU A 136 13.40 11.26 5.51
N GLY A 137 13.24 12.33 6.29
CA GLY A 137 13.73 13.66 5.95
C GLY A 137 15.25 13.68 5.77
N GLU A 138 15.98 13.10 6.73
CA GLU A 138 17.45 13.05 6.68
C GLU A 138 18.00 11.96 5.75
N ARG A 139 17.33 10.80 5.71
CA ARG A 139 17.88 9.56 5.12
C ARG A 139 17.03 8.98 4.02
N GLY A 140 15.92 9.60 3.63
CA GLY A 140 14.98 9.12 2.61
C GLY A 140 15.65 8.83 1.26
N ALA A 141 16.65 9.62 0.89
CA ALA A 141 17.44 9.38 -0.32
C ALA A 141 18.15 8.01 -0.32
N ARG A 142 18.49 7.44 0.84
CA ARG A 142 19.11 6.11 0.95
C ARG A 142 18.14 4.98 0.61
N TYR A 143 16.85 5.22 0.76
CA TYR A 143 15.81 4.27 0.37
C TYR A 143 15.56 4.29 -1.14
N CYS A 144 16.06 5.31 -1.85
CA CYS A 144 15.89 5.53 -3.28
C CYS A 144 17.19 5.14 -4.03
N PRO A 145 17.22 4.01 -4.77
CA PRO A 145 18.41 3.59 -5.50
C PRO A 145 18.77 4.64 -6.55
N ARG A 146 20.06 4.93 -6.71
CA ARG A 146 20.52 5.91 -7.70
C ARG A 146 20.12 5.45 -9.11
N GLY A 147 19.37 6.30 -9.83
CA GLY A 147 18.83 5.97 -11.16
C GLY A 147 17.68 4.94 -11.12
N GLY A 148 17.22 4.56 -9.94
CA GLY A 148 16.11 3.65 -9.74
C GLY A 148 14.75 4.32 -9.95
N PRO A 149 13.68 3.51 -10.03
CA PRO A 149 12.32 4.00 -10.25
C PRO A 149 11.75 4.83 -9.09
N LEU A 150 12.09 4.52 -7.84
CA LEU A 150 11.66 5.28 -6.65
C LEU A 150 12.55 6.51 -6.50
N THR A 151 11.96 7.71 -6.56
CA THR A 151 12.70 8.99 -6.52
C THR A 151 12.60 9.69 -5.17
N SER A 152 11.55 9.42 -4.40
CA SER A 152 11.36 10.01 -3.08
C SER A 152 10.48 9.13 -2.21
N ILE A 153 10.77 9.15 -0.91
CA ILE A 153 9.92 8.58 0.14
C ILE A 153 9.83 9.60 1.28
N THR A 154 8.61 9.93 1.70
CA THR A 154 8.37 10.93 2.75
C THR A 154 7.30 10.44 3.70
N ALA A 155 7.47 10.69 4.99
CA ALA A 155 6.45 10.48 6.00
C ALA A 155 6.00 11.82 6.60
N THR A 156 4.73 11.90 6.98
CA THR A 156 4.17 13.03 7.75
C THR A 156 3.38 12.45 8.91
N PRO A 157 3.60 12.88 10.16
CA PRO A 157 2.87 12.36 11.30
C PRO A 157 1.36 12.51 11.13
N ILE A 158 0.61 11.49 11.54
CA ILE A 158 -0.85 11.55 11.63
C ILE A 158 -1.21 11.70 13.11
N VAL A 159 -2.08 12.66 13.44
CA VAL A 159 -2.65 12.74 14.80
C VAL A 159 -3.57 11.54 15.01
N ALA A 160 -3.46 10.83 16.13
CA ALA A 160 -4.15 9.56 16.35
C ALA A 160 -5.68 9.61 16.08
N GLY A 161 -6.34 10.73 16.36
CA GLY A 161 -7.77 10.94 16.07
C GLY A 161 -8.12 11.02 14.58
N ASP A 162 -7.14 11.30 13.71
CA ASP A 162 -7.34 11.51 12.28
C ASP A 162 -7.04 10.27 11.43
N VAL A 163 -6.62 9.15 12.02
CA VAL A 163 -6.22 7.94 11.29
C VAL A 163 -7.35 7.42 10.40
N ALA A 164 -8.59 7.40 10.91
CA ALA A 164 -9.76 6.99 10.13
C ALA A 164 -10.04 7.92 8.93
N TYR A 165 -9.88 9.23 9.14
CA TYR A 165 -10.05 10.23 8.10
C TYR A 165 -8.97 10.12 7.02
N VAL A 166 -7.70 10.04 7.43
CA VAL A 166 -6.55 9.90 6.53
C VAL A 166 -6.62 8.58 5.77
N ASN A 167 -7.06 7.51 6.41
CA ASN A 167 -7.28 6.23 5.74
C ASN A 167 -8.36 6.36 4.64
N THR A 168 -9.53 6.90 4.98
CA THR A 168 -10.60 7.15 4.00
C THR A 168 -10.12 8.03 2.85
N TYR A 169 -9.30 9.04 3.15
CA TYR A 169 -8.71 9.93 2.16
C TYR A 169 -7.66 9.22 1.27
N ASN A 170 -6.84 8.33 1.82
CA ASN A 170 -5.85 7.57 1.06
C ASN A 170 -6.51 6.58 0.09
N PHE A 171 -7.62 5.98 0.49
CA PHE A 171 -8.36 5.04 -0.34
C PHE A 171 -9.25 5.70 -1.39
N LYS A 172 -9.25 7.03 -1.50
CA LYS A 172 -10.13 7.80 -2.41
C LYS A 172 -10.02 7.39 -3.89
N ALA A 173 -8.94 6.71 -4.30
CA ALA A 173 -8.77 6.18 -5.65
C ALA A 173 -9.62 4.93 -5.93
N VAL A 174 -9.92 4.13 -4.90
CA VAL A 174 -10.70 2.88 -5.01
C VAL A 174 -12.19 3.15 -5.27
N PRO A 175 -12.92 4.00 -4.49
CA PRO A 175 -14.31 4.34 -4.79
C PRO A 175 -14.48 5.05 -6.13
N ARG A 176 -13.42 5.72 -6.63
CA ARG A 176 -13.43 6.38 -7.94
C ARG A 176 -13.16 5.42 -9.12
N GLY A 177 -13.02 4.12 -8.85
CA GLY A 177 -12.75 3.10 -9.87
C GLY A 177 -11.36 3.21 -10.50
N ARG A 178 -10.40 3.88 -9.84
CA ARG A 178 -9.07 4.17 -10.39
C ARG A 178 -7.98 3.24 -9.88
N ALA A 179 -8.27 2.49 -8.81
CA ALA A 179 -7.48 1.40 -8.27
C ALA A 179 -8.44 0.23 -7.97
N SER A 180 -8.02 -0.98 -8.30
CA SER A 180 -8.67 -2.21 -7.84
C SER A 180 -8.28 -2.48 -6.38
N PHE A 181 -9.03 -3.36 -5.70
CA PHE A 181 -8.58 -3.93 -4.42
C PHE A 181 -7.27 -4.67 -4.55
N ASP A 182 -7.05 -5.35 -5.68
CA ASP A 182 -5.78 -6.03 -5.99
C ASP A 182 -4.60 -5.06 -6.11
N ASP A 183 -4.88 -3.76 -6.23
CA ASP A 183 -3.85 -2.73 -6.33
C ASP A 183 -3.36 -2.26 -4.94
N VAL A 184 -4.09 -2.57 -3.87
CA VAL A 184 -3.68 -2.25 -2.48
C VAL A 184 -2.48 -3.11 -2.10
N LEU A 185 -1.49 -2.49 -1.47
CA LEU A 185 -0.30 -3.17 -0.95
C LEU A 185 -0.30 -3.07 0.57
N VAL A 186 -0.33 -4.22 1.25
CA VAL A 186 -0.19 -4.31 2.71
C VAL A 186 1.15 -4.98 3.04
N LEU A 187 1.95 -4.33 3.86
CA LEU A 187 3.24 -4.80 4.35
C LEU A 187 3.25 -4.86 5.88
N PRO A 188 4.00 -5.78 6.52
CA PRO A 188 4.75 -6.87 5.87
C PRO A 188 3.83 -7.84 5.14
N LEU A 189 4.29 -8.44 4.04
CA LEU A 189 3.56 -9.50 3.36
C LEU A 189 3.24 -10.63 4.35
N SER A 190 2.08 -11.26 4.22
CA SER A 190 1.67 -12.40 5.06
C SER A 190 2.56 -13.63 4.83
N SER A 191 2.54 -14.60 5.75
CA SER A 191 3.36 -15.82 5.59
C SER A 191 2.97 -16.56 4.32
N ALA A 192 1.67 -16.62 4.06
CA ALA A 192 1.09 -17.22 2.87
C ALA A 192 1.55 -16.54 1.58
N GLU A 193 1.66 -15.21 1.55
CA GLU A 193 2.14 -14.49 0.37
C GLU A 193 3.63 -14.74 0.09
N LEU A 194 4.46 -14.83 1.12
CA LEU A 194 5.87 -15.20 0.96
C LEU A 194 6.05 -16.66 0.50
N ASP A 195 5.18 -17.55 0.97
CA ASP A 195 5.19 -18.97 0.61
C ASP A 195 4.50 -19.26 -0.73
N SER A 196 3.73 -18.29 -1.25
CA SER A 196 3.10 -18.33 -2.57
C SER A 196 4.09 -18.10 -3.71
N LYS A 197 5.19 -18.86 -3.74
CA LYS A 197 5.90 -19.06 -5.01
C LYS A 197 4.89 -19.63 -6.00
N PRO A 198 4.76 -19.09 -7.22
CA PRO A 198 3.90 -19.68 -8.24
C PRO A 198 4.35 -21.13 -8.42
N ARG A 199 3.56 -22.06 -7.88
CA ARG A 199 3.78 -23.48 -8.11
C ARG A 199 3.50 -23.68 -9.59
N ARG A 200 4.38 -24.43 -10.26
CA ARG A 200 4.10 -24.90 -11.62
C ARG A 200 2.71 -25.53 -11.56
N ALA A 201 1.77 -25.04 -12.36
CA ALA A 201 0.42 -25.58 -12.36
C ALA A 201 0.54 -27.10 -12.57
N ALA A 202 0.09 -27.88 -11.58
CA ALA A 202 0.15 -29.33 -11.65
C ALA A 202 -0.74 -29.85 -12.78
N ASP A 203 -1.82 -29.11 -13.04
CA ASP A 203 -2.77 -29.37 -14.11
C ASP A 203 -2.68 -28.30 -15.20
N PRO A 204 -2.85 -28.67 -16.49
CA PRO A 204 -3.03 -27.70 -17.55
C PRO A 204 -4.26 -26.85 -17.26
N TRP A 205 -4.18 -25.56 -17.60
CA TRP A 205 -5.28 -24.61 -17.41
C TRP A 205 -6.55 -25.15 -18.11
N ARG A 206 -7.63 -25.32 -17.32
CA ARG A 206 -8.95 -25.71 -17.83
C ARG A 206 -9.87 -24.51 -17.75
N HIS A 207 -10.59 -24.22 -18.83
CA HIS A 207 -11.65 -23.22 -18.80
C HIS A 207 -12.66 -23.57 -17.69
N PRO A 208 -12.98 -22.64 -16.77
CA PRO A 208 -14.04 -22.89 -15.80
C PRO A 208 -15.36 -23.03 -16.57
N VAL A 209 -15.90 -24.25 -16.57
CA VAL A 209 -17.27 -24.52 -17.04
C VAL A 209 -18.19 -24.03 -15.92
N PHE A 210 -18.72 -22.81 -16.08
CA PHE A 210 -19.79 -22.34 -15.24
C PHE A 210 -21.06 -23.11 -15.62
N VAL A 211 -21.38 -24.16 -14.86
CA VAL A 211 -22.69 -24.80 -14.95
C VAL A 211 -23.68 -23.80 -14.38
N ARG A 212 -24.64 -23.37 -15.20
CA ARG A 212 -25.80 -22.61 -14.77
C ARG A 212 -26.81 -23.59 -14.19
N ASP A 213 -27.10 -23.45 -12.90
CA ASP A 213 -28.35 -23.94 -12.31
C ASP A 213 -29.49 -22.96 -12.62
#